data_AF-A0A391NY80-F1
#
_entry.id   AF-A0A391NY80-F1
#
_cell.length_a   1.000
_cell.length_b   1.000
_cell.length_c   1.000
_cell.angle_alpha   90.00
_cell.angle_beta   90.00
_cell.angle_gamma   90.00
#
_symmetry.space_group_name_H-M   'P 1'
#
loop_
_entity.id
_entity.type
_entity.pdbx_description
1 polymer ?
#
loop_
_entity_poly.entity_id
_entity_poly.type
_entity_poly.pdbx_seq_one_letter_code
_entity_poly.pdbx_strand_id
1 'polypeptide(L)'
;TADMSSIAYMIGSCPQHDALWPDLDARTHLAFYGAIKGLSGTELHDAVEQMLINIQLVDFGSEASRTYSGGMKRRLSVGIALMGKARLVFMDEPTTGLDPQARRGLWNII
;
A
#
# COMPACT_ATOMS: atom_id res chain seq x y z
N THR A 1 -17.79 19.95 -16.01
CA THR A 1 -16.36 20.07 -15.69
C THR A 1 -16.03 18.96 -14.71
N ALA A 2 -15.13 18.03 -15.06
CA ALA A 2 -14.78 16.95 -14.16
C ALA A 2 -14.15 17.55 -12.90
N ASP A 3 -14.75 17.25 -11.75
CA ASP A 3 -14.36 17.79 -10.46
C ASP A 3 -12.97 17.25 -10.07
N MET A 4 -11.99 18.15 -9.93
CA MET A 4 -10.57 17.80 -9.75
C MET A 4 -10.35 16.97 -8.48
N SER A 5 -11.18 17.20 -7.46
CA SER A 5 -11.24 16.44 -6.20
C SER A 5 -11.58 14.96 -6.42
N SER A 6 -12.53 14.68 -7.33
CA SER A 6 -12.96 13.32 -7.67
C SER A 6 -11.83 12.54 -8.35
N ILE A 7 -11.03 13.21 -9.18
CA ILE A 7 -9.87 12.60 -9.86
C ILE A 7 -8.74 12.30 -8.87
N ALA A 8 -8.47 13.20 -7.92
CA ALA A 8 -7.45 12.97 -6.88
C ALA A 8 -7.77 11.78 -5.98
N TYR A 9 -9.06 11.51 -5.71
CA TYR A 9 -9.47 10.30 -4.99
C TYR A 9 -9.17 9.00 -5.77
N MET A 10 -9.25 9.04 -7.11
CA MET A 10 -8.98 7.90 -7.98
C MET A 10 -7.48 7.62 -8.22
N ILE A 11 -6.59 8.50 -7.77
CA ILE A 11 -5.14 8.39 -7.98
C ILE A 11 -4.43 7.99 -6.69
N GLY A 12 -3.63 6.92 -6.73
CA GLY A 12 -2.69 6.54 -5.66
C GLY A 12 -1.28 7.10 -5.94
N SER A 13 -0.61 7.63 -4.93
CA SER A 13 0.77 8.13 -5.04
C SER A 13 1.68 7.37 -4.07
N CYS A 14 2.70 6.71 -4.61
CA CYS A 14 3.75 6.04 -3.82
C CYS A 14 5.05 6.86 -3.92
N PRO A 15 5.39 7.72 -2.94
CA PRO A 15 6.63 8.49 -2.96
C PRO A 15 7.87 7.58 -2.91
N GLN A 16 9.01 8.11 -3.38
CA GLN A 16 10.30 7.40 -3.45
C GLN A 16 10.86 7.06 -2.05
N HIS A 17 10.55 7.87 -1.04
CA HIS A 17 10.73 7.50 0.37
C HIS A 17 9.44 6.85 0.87
N ASP A 18 9.56 5.64 1.41
CA ASP A 18 8.48 4.94 2.10
C ASP A 18 7.89 5.87 3.17
N ALA A 19 6.70 6.43 2.90
CA ALA A 19 5.96 7.27 3.86
C ALA A 19 5.30 6.40 4.94
N LEU A 20 6.08 5.47 5.50
CA LEU A 20 5.67 4.54 6.53
C LEU A 20 5.99 5.11 7.90
N TRP A 21 5.04 5.02 8.80
CA TRP A 21 5.27 5.30 10.22
C TRP A 21 5.93 4.07 10.85
N PRO A 22 7.17 4.18 11.39
CA PRO A 22 7.94 3.04 11.87
C PRO A 22 7.24 2.22 12.97
N ASP A 23 6.41 2.89 13.76
CA ASP A 23 5.72 2.29 14.92
C ASP A 23 4.33 1.75 14.60
N LEU A 24 3.82 1.99 13.38
CA LEU A 24 2.53 1.45 12.94
C LEU A 24 2.70 0.12 12.21
N ASP A 25 1.74 -0.79 12.39
CA ASP A 25 1.67 -2.07 11.68
C ASP A 25 1.08 -1.92 10.27
N ALA A 26 1.20 -2.95 9.43
CA ALA A 26 0.68 -2.90 8.07
C ALA A 26 -0.85 -2.77 8.02
N ARG A 27 -1.59 -3.42 8.92
CA ARG A 27 -3.05 -3.30 9.03
C ARG A 27 -3.48 -1.86 9.24
N THR A 28 -2.83 -1.16 10.16
CA THR A 28 -3.14 0.23 10.50
C THR A 28 -2.81 1.16 9.35
N HIS A 29 -1.68 0.96 8.66
CA HIS A 29 -1.36 1.73 7.46
C HIS A 29 -2.44 1.57 6.39
N LEU A 30 -2.77 0.33 6.04
CA LEU A 30 -3.77 0.04 5.01
C LEU A 30 -5.15 0.56 5.41
N ALA A 31 -5.54 0.42 6.68
CA ALA A 31 -6.80 0.93 7.20
C ALA A 31 -6.86 2.46 7.13
N PHE A 32 -5.77 3.15 7.51
CA PHE A 32 -5.68 4.61 7.46
C PHE A 32 -5.85 5.13 6.02
N TYR A 33 -5.09 4.59 5.08
CA TYR A 33 -5.18 5.00 3.68
C TYR A 33 -6.49 4.58 3.02
N GLY A 34 -7.03 3.41 3.37
CA GLY A 34 -8.36 2.96 2.94
C GLY A 34 -9.47 3.91 3.41
N ALA A 35 -9.41 4.35 4.67
CA ALA A 35 -10.36 5.32 5.23
C ALA A 35 -10.27 6.69 4.55
N ILE A 36 -9.05 7.18 4.27
CA ILE A 36 -8.84 8.40 3.47
C ILE A 36 -9.43 8.26 2.07
N LYS A 37 -9.47 7.04 1.51
CA LYS A 37 -10.09 6.73 0.23
C LYS A 37 -11.60 6.42 0.32
N GLY A 38 -12.22 6.67 1.47
CA GLY A 38 -13.67 6.60 1.65
C GLY A 38 -14.21 5.21 1.98
N LEU A 39 -13.34 4.21 2.20
CA LEU A 39 -13.75 2.90 2.69
C LEU A 39 -14.07 2.97 4.18
N SER A 40 -15.09 2.25 4.64
CA SER A 40 -15.47 2.21 6.05
C SER A 40 -16.10 0.88 6.45
N GLY A 41 -16.20 0.63 7.76
CA GLY A 41 -16.85 -0.56 8.31
C GLY A 41 -16.25 -1.87 7.78
N THR A 42 -17.13 -2.79 7.37
CA THR A 42 -16.73 -4.11 6.84
C THR A 42 -16.00 -4.01 5.51
N GLU A 43 -16.36 -3.05 4.64
CA GLU A 43 -15.67 -2.86 3.35
C GLU A 43 -14.20 -2.50 3.55
N LEU A 44 -13.90 -1.66 4.55
CA LEU A 44 -12.52 -1.31 4.89
C LEU A 44 -11.76 -2.53 5.42
N HIS A 45 -12.35 -3.26 6.37
CA HIS A 45 -11.73 -4.44 6.96
C HIS A 45 -11.38 -5.47 5.87
N ASP A 46 -12.34 -5.80 5.00
CA ASP A 46 -12.14 -6.80 3.97
C ASP A 46 -11.09 -6.36 2.94
N ALA A 47 -11.10 -5.07 2.56
CA ALA A 47 -10.08 -4.52 1.68
C ALA A 47 -8.67 -4.60 2.28
N VAL A 48 -8.53 -4.35 3.58
CA VAL A 48 -7.24 -4.45 4.29
C VAL A 48 -6.73 -5.89 4.29
N GLU A 49 -7.55 -6.86 4.67
CA GLU A 49 -7.12 -8.27 4.71
C GLU A 49 -6.81 -8.81 3.31
N GLN A 50 -7.61 -8.45 2.29
CA GLN A 50 -7.29 -8.78 0.90
C GLN A 50 -5.97 -8.14 0.43
N MET A 51 -5.71 -6.88 0.79
CA MET A 51 -4.46 -6.22 0.42
C MET A 51 -3.25 -6.88 1.08
N LEU A 52 -3.36 -7.29 2.35
CA LEU A 52 -2.29 -8.03 3.04
C LEU A 52 -1.94 -9.35 2.35
N ILE A 53 -2.95 -10.05 1.83
CA ILE A 53 -2.76 -11.27 1.03
C ILE A 53 -2.01 -10.92 -0.27
N ASN A 54 -2.48 -9.91 -1.00
CA ASN A 54 -1.89 -9.50 -2.27
C ASN A 54 -0.42 -9.10 -2.14
N ILE A 55 -0.06 -8.38 -1.09
CA ILE A 55 1.31 -7.92 -0.83
C ILE A 55 2.16 -8.93 -0.04
N GLN A 56 1.62 -10.12 0.26
CA GLN A 56 2.29 -11.19 1.00
C GLN A 56 2.84 -10.72 2.36
N LEU A 57 1.99 -10.05 3.16
CA LEU A 57 2.30 -9.56 4.49
C LEU A 57 1.30 -10.01 5.58
N VAL A 58 0.44 -10.99 5.31
CA VAL A 58 -0.57 -11.48 6.27
C VAL A 58 0.03 -11.82 7.63
N ASP A 59 1.12 -12.59 7.64
CA ASP A 59 1.80 -13.06 8.87
C ASP A 59 2.47 -11.91 9.64
N PHE A 60 2.79 -10.81 8.96
CA PHE A 60 3.44 -9.64 9.52
C PHE A 60 2.46 -8.47 9.74
N GLY A 61 1.16 -8.68 9.48
CA GLY A 61 0.18 -7.60 9.41
C GLY A 61 0.01 -6.80 10.71
N SER A 62 0.40 -7.39 11.84
CA SER A 62 0.36 -6.79 13.19
C SER A 62 1.74 -6.42 13.75
N GLU A 63 2.80 -6.59 12.95
CA GLU A 63 4.16 -6.21 13.31
C GLU A 63 4.45 -4.77 12.86
N ALA A 64 5.16 -4.01 13.69
CA ALA A 64 5.50 -2.62 13.38
C ALA A 64 6.42 -2.54 12.15
N SER A 65 6.16 -1.57 11.27
CA SER A 65 6.88 -1.44 9.99
C SER A 65 8.39 -1.23 10.13
N ARG A 66 8.89 -0.77 11.29
CA ARG A 66 10.32 -0.70 11.60
C ARG A 66 11.02 -2.06 11.55
N THR A 67 10.30 -3.15 11.80
CA THR A 67 10.82 -4.53 11.77
C THR A 67 10.93 -5.10 10.36
N TYR A 68 10.33 -4.43 9.37
CA TYR A 68 10.25 -4.92 8.01
C TYR A 68 11.58 -4.75 7.28
N SER A 69 11.91 -5.75 6.45
CA SER A 69 12.98 -5.60 5.46
C SER A 69 12.63 -4.52 4.44
N GLY A 70 13.62 -4.01 3.70
CA GLY A 70 13.36 -3.03 2.63
C GLY A 70 12.34 -3.53 1.59
N GLY A 71 12.39 -4.83 1.25
CA GLY A 71 11.40 -5.44 0.34
C GLY A 71 9.99 -5.49 0.93
N MET A 72 9.84 -5.76 2.23
CA MET A 72 8.54 -5.75 2.91
C MET A 72 7.96 -4.32 2.98
N LYS A 73 8.79 -3.32 3.32
CA LYS A 73 8.38 -1.91 3.32
C LYS A 73 7.90 -1.49 1.94
N ARG A 74 8.64 -1.86 0.88
CA ARG A 74 8.25 -1.54 -0.49
C ARG A 74 6.93 -2.19 -0.90
N ARG A 75 6.70 -3.46 -0.53
CA ARG A 75 5.42 -4.13 -0.76
C ARG A 75 4.27 -3.44 -0.01
N LEU A 76 4.49 -3.02 1.23
CA LEU A 76 3.51 -2.23 1.98
C LEU A 76 3.21 -0.89 1.31
N SER A 77 4.23 -0.16 0.87
CA SER A 77 4.07 1.11 0.13
C SER A 77 3.27 0.93 -1.17
N VAL A 78 3.49 -0.16 -1.90
CA VAL A 78 2.67 -0.50 -3.08
C VAL A 78 1.24 -0.86 -2.69
N GLY A 79 1.05 -1.65 -1.62
CA GLY A 79 -0.29 -1.96 -1.11
C GLY A 79 -1.07 -0.70 -0.74
N ILE A 80 -0.44 0.25 -0.04
CA ILE A 80 -1.00 1.56 0.28
C ILE A 80 -1.44 2.31 -0.98
N ALA A 81 -0.60 2.33 -2.01
CA ALA A 81 -0.92 3.03 -3.26
C ALA A 81 -2.09 2.40 -4.03
N LEU A 82 -2.31 1.08 -3.85
CA LEU A 82 -3.41 0.32 -4.46
C LEU A 82 -4.70 0.33 -3.63
N MET A 83 -4.67 0.80 -2.37
CA MET A 83 -5.87 0.90 -1.53
C MET A 83 -6.92 1.84 -2.14
N GLY A 84 -8.19 1.51 -1.94
CA GLY A 84 -9.30 2.41 -2.28
C GLY A 84 -9.75 2.42 -3.75
N LYS A 85 -9.62 1.29 -4.47
CA LYS A 85 -10.03 1.15 -5.89
C LYS A 85 -9.37 2.19 -6.80
N ALA A 86 -8.11 2.54 -6.54
CA ALA A 86 -7.35 3.45 -7.39
C ALA A 86 -7.33 2.92 -8.83
N ARG A 87 -7.83 3.73 -9.78
CA ARG A 87 -7.87 3.36 -11.21
C ARG A 87 -6.55 3.62 -11.92
N LEU A 88 -5.69 4.44 -11.30
CA LEU A 88 -4.37 4.81 -11.80
C LEU A 88 -3.45 5.01 -10.60
N VAL A 89 -2.31 4.31 -10.59
CA VAL A 89 -1.29 4.44 -9.55
C VAL A 89 -0.02 4.97 -10.19
N PHE A 90 0.48 6.08 -9.66
CA PHE A 90 1.82 6.58 -10.00
C PHE A 90 2.81 6.03 -8.99
N MET A 91 3.74 5.20 -9.48
CA MET A 91 4.88 4.71 -8.71
C MET A 91 6.13 5.38 -9.24
N ASP A 92 6.71 6.29 -8.45
CA ASP A 92 8.02 6.85 -8.79
C ASP A 92 9.09 5.82 -8.37
N GLU A 93 9.81 5.31 -9.37
CA GLU A 93 10.86 4.28 -9.25
C GLU A 93 10.53 3.01 -8.43
N PRO A 94 9.53 2.18 -8.82
CA PRO A 94 9.02 1.05 -8.02
C PRO A 94 10.07 0.03 -7.54
N THR A 95 11.22 -0.06 -8.23
CA THR A 95 12.19 -1.15 -8.05
C THR A 95 13.57 -0.71 -7.55
N THR A 96 13.81 0.59 -7.36
CA THR A 96 15.09 1.11 -6.87
C THR A 96 15.34 0.61 -5.45
N GLY A 97 16.53 0.05 -5.19
CA GLY A 97 16.90 -0.47 -3.86
C GLY A 97 16.35 -1.86 -3.50
N LEU A 98 15.56 -2.50 -4.37
CA LEU A 98 15.12 -3.88 -4.19
C LEU A 98 16.11 -4.89 -4.76
N ASP A 99 16.37 -5.97 -4.01
CA ASP A 99 17.11 -7.13 -4.51
C ASP A 99 16.31 -7.86 -5.63
N PRO A 100 16.97 -8.71 -6.44
CA PRO A 100 16.33 -9.37 -7.58
C PRO A 100 15.12 -10.27 -7.24
N GLN A 101 15.03 -10.77 -6.01
CA GLN A 101 13.89 -11.58 -5.56
C GLN A 101 12.73 -10.67 -5.14
N ALA A 102 12.99 -9.61 -4.38
CA ALA A 102 11.97 -8.62 -4.01
C ALA A 102 11.38 -7.89 -5.23
N ARG A 103 12.18 -7.63 -6.27
CA ARG A 103 11.70 -7.05 -7.53
C ARG A 103 10.66 -7.95 -8.22
N ARG A 104 10.91 -9.26 -8.29
CA ARG A 104 9.96 -10.23 -8.86
C ARG A 104 8.69 -10.34 -8.03
N GLY A 105 8.81 -10.30 -6.71
CA GLY A 105 7.65 -10.25 -5.80
C GLY A 105 6.76 -9.03 -6.08
N LEU A 106 7.36 -7.87 -6.36
CA LEU A 106 6.61 -6.65 -6.68
C LEU A 106 5.81 -6.76 -7.99
N TRP A 107 6.40 -7.35 -9.03
CA TRP A 107 5.72 -7.56 -10.32
C TRP A 107 4.52 -8.52 -10.23
N ASN A 108 4.45 -9.37 -9.20
CA ASN A 108 3.30 -10.25 -9.00
C ASN A 108 2.13 -9.56 -8.29
N ILE A 109 2.33 -8.34 -7.76
CA ILE A 109 1.30 -7.55 -7.07
C ILE A 109 0.57 -6.61 -8.05
N ILE A 110 1.23 -6.24 -9.16
CA ILE A 110 0.73 -5.36 -10.23
C ILE A 110 0.07 -6.22 -11.32
#